data_AF-A0A023DYT4-F1
#
_entry.id   AF-A0A023DYT4-F1
#
_cell.length_a   1.000
_cell.length_b   1.000
_cell.length_c   1.000
_cell.angle_alpha   90.00
_cell.angle_beta   90.00
_cell.angle_gamma   90.00
#
_symmetry.space_group_name_H-M   'P 1'
#
loop_
_entity.id
_entity.type
_entity.pdbx_description
1 polymer ?
#
loop_
_entity_poly.entity_id
_entity_poly.type
_entity_poly.pdbx_seq_one_letter_code
_entity_poly.pdbx_strand_id
1 'polypeptide(L)'
;MYLFSPLLESLLIHPFLQRAVILCFLSSILCALMGAVLMSGKTAFLGDALSHGMLPGITLGTRMDGPWWIVSLMGAVSGIILTTITLWTSRHRALDVNSSIAGIYLLAIAISMFFGGSEDLMHAFFGSIFIVPQSYVFVLTLCTLGSGIFCYYFWDNLKTHSFDSEFAYRTYPKMRWIYRGWIALFVLNAAIQFQGMGALVVLGLTILPFLSFYVSGTHLKHIFWKSVLWNMCATLSSLFFSCYKDWPYGPTLLIVLGIGYAGSLIYSRIKLPHLWRVLVIFFVSFDLYAYRPYIVTSSFLLKHITEKLTPKECLIETISENDYTSPCHCSSLHHFPCSAKSIKKLTKADLVILHGKGVDMQWISTLNALKIKAKILVLSEKIKLKKIEILEKNPIQKEISRTTFTDLISDGHLWHDPYYVIQYVTIITEALLKIYPNKSIQSRAAIYIRDLNDLDVWIQNQWKGRKKLSGLVFHNSMPYYQNRYGVTLYALPEASHHQGNYLMHLTKLKICAIFPEQSHSSEGAEQLAKDLKIKLASSLCIDDIPFGKTYCDVMKSNTEILCDALIQNEEEKSIYSKSKK
;
A
#
# COMPACT_ATOMS: atom_id res chain seq x y z
N MET A 1 -14.00 -28.59 -5.25
CA MET A 1 -15.02 -27.96 -6.11
C MET A 1 -15.51 -26.60 -5.59
N TYR A 2 -15.50 -26.34 -4.26
CA TYR A 2 -15.92 -25.05 -3.67
C TYR A 2 -14.96 -23.85 -3.85
N LEU A 3 -13.69 -24.07 -4.21
CA LEU A 3 -12.70 -23.00 -4.42
C LEU A 3 -12.86 -22.23 -5.75
N PHE A 4 -13.50 -22.84 -6.76
CA PHE A 4 -13.60 -22.26 -8.10
C PHE A 4 -14.93 -21.54 -8.37
N SER A 5 -16.00 -21.84 -7.63
CA SER A 5 -17.30 -21.19 -7.86
C SER A 5 -17.30 -19.67 -7.67
N PRO A 6 -16.60 -19.07 -6.67
CA PRO A 6 -16.59 -17.62 -6.51
C PRO A 6 -15.79 -16.91 -7.61
N LEU A 7 -14.72 -17.56 -8.09
CA LEU A 7 -13.90 -17.04 -9.19
C LEU A 7 -14.69 -17.06 -10.51
N LEU A 8 -15.44 -18.13 -10.77
CA LEU A 8 -16.25 -18.28 -11.97
C LEU A 8 -17.38 -17.24 -12.02
N GLU A 9 -18.04 -17.01 -10.88
CA GLU A 9 -19.07 -15.98 -10.75
C GLU A 9 -18.49 -14.58 -10.93
N SER A 10 -17.36 -14.29 -10.28
CA SER A 10 -16.64 -13.01 -10.43
C SER A 10 -16.16 -12.77 -11.87
N LEU A 11 -15.75 -13.83 -12.58
CA LEU A 11 -15.32 -13.77 -13.98
C LEU A 11 -16.49 -13.39 -14.92
N LEU A 12 -17.69 -13.90 -14.66
CA LEU A 12 -18.86 -13.59 -15.48
C LEU A 12 -19.37 -12.16 -15.25
N ILE A 13 -19.19 -11.62 -14.04
CA ILE A 13 -19.70 -10.31 -13.65
C ILE A 13 -18.73 -9.17 -14.03
N HIS A 14 -17.41 -9.39 -13.97
CA HIS A 14 -16.42 -8.31 -14.09
C HIS A 14 -15.67 -8.29 -15.43
N PRO A 15 -15.89 -7.28 -16.30
CA PRO A 15 -15.23 -7.20 -17.61
C PRO A 15 -13.70 -7.09 -17.56
N PHE A 16 -13.13 -6.49 -16.50
CA PHE A 16 -11.67 -6.39 -16.37
C PHE A 16 -11.02 -7.76 -16.12
N LEU A 17 -11.71 -8.65 -15.39
CA LEU A 17 -11.21 -9.99 -15.09
C LEU A 17 -11.29 -10.89 -16.33
N GLN A 18 -12.34 -10.72 -17.15
CA GLN A 18 -12.44 -11.38 -18.47
C GLN A 18 -11.27 -10.99 -19.37
N ARG A 19 -10.95 -9.69 -19.43
CA ARG A 19 -9.78 -9.20 -20.18
C ARG A 19 -8.49 -9.82 -19.65
N ALA A 20 -8.29 -9.86 -18.33
CA ALA A 20 -7.10 -10.47 -17.72
C ALA A 20 -6.94 -11.95 -18.12
N VAL A 21 -8.01 -12.74 -18.10
CA VAL A 21 -7.98 -14.16 -18.53
C VAL A 21 -7.62 -14.29 -20.02
N ILE A 22 -8.18 -13.43 -20.87
CA ILE A 22 -7.83 -13.41 -22.31
C ILE A 22 -6.35 -13.04 -22.49
N LEU A 23 -5.84 -12.07 -21.75
CA LEU A 23 -4.42 -11.69 -21.75
C LEU A 23 -3.51 -12.85 -21.33
N CYS A 24 -3.88 -13.60 -20.29
CA CYS A 24 -3.16 -14.78 -19.84
C CYS A 24 -3.05 -15.81 -20.97
N PHE A 25 -4.15 -16.09 -21.68
CA PHE A 25 -4.17 -17.03 -22.79
C PHE A 25 -3.31 -16.56 -23.97
N LEU A 26 -3.55 -15.34 -24.46
CA LEU A 26 -2.82 -14.78 -25.61
C LEU A 26 -1.33 -14.69 -25.34
N SER A 27 -0.95 -14.21 -24.15
CA SER A 27 0.46 -14.07 -23.78
C SER A 27 1.15 -15.41 -23.58
N SER A 28 0.44 -16.43 -23.08
CA SER A 28 1.00 -17.77 -22.94
C SER A 28 1.42 -18.37 -24.28
N ILE A 29 0.58 -18.20 -25.30
CA ILE A 29 0.86 -18.66 -26.68
C ILE A 29 2.00 -17.84 -27.29
N LEU A 30 1.89 -16.51 -27.23
CA LEU A 30 2.83 -15.60 -27.88
C LEU A 30 4.24 -15.74 -27.31
N CYS A 31 4.40 -15.73 -25.97
CA CYS A 31 5.70 -15.89 -25.33
C CYS A 31 6.31 -17.29 -25.57
N ALA A 32 5.50 -18.35 -25.56
CA ALA A 32 5.99 -19.70 -25.87
C ALA A 32 6.48 -19.83 -27.31
N LEU A 33 5.79 -19.18 -28.26
CA LEU A 33 6.15 -19.19 -29.68
C LEU A 33 7.49 -18.47 -29.92
N MET A 34 7.63 -17.28 -29.32
CA MET A 34 8.87 -16.52 -29.39
C MET A 34 10.02 -17.25 -28.67
N GLY A 35 9.75 -17.80 -27.49
CA GLY A 35 10.73 -18.53 -26.69
C GLY A 35 11.28 -19.77 -27.40
N ALA A 36 10.43 -20.48 -28.16
CA ALA A 36 10.86 -21.66 -28.91
C ALA A 36 11.97 -21.35 -29.93
N VAL A 37 11.87 -20.23 -30.64
CA VAL A 37 12.88 -19.82 -31.64
C VAL A 37 14.09 -19.16 -30.96
N LEU A 38 13.85 -18.28 -29.98
CA LEU A 38 14.89 -17.54 -29.26
C LEU A 38 15.84 -18.47 -28.48
N MET A 39 15.29 -19.43 -27.73
CA MET A 39 16.08 -20.30 -26.86
C MET A 39 16.80 -21.40 -27.63
N SER A 40 16.19 -21.92 -28.70
CA SER A 40 16.85 -22.91 -29.55
C SER A 40 18.04 -22.33 -30.32
N GLY A 41 18.01 -21.03 -30.63
CA GLY A 41 19.02 -20.33 -31.43
C GLY A 41 20.31 -19.92 -30.74
N LYS A 42 20.55 -20.34 -29.48
CA LYS A 42 21.66 -19.84 -28.62
C LYS A 42 21.69 -18.31 -28.47
N THR A 43 20.58 -17.62 -28.78
CA THR A 43 20.43 -16.15 -28.67
C THR A 43 19.65 -15.78 -27.41
N ALA A 44 19.73 -16.58 -26.35
CA ALA A 44 18.96 -16.35 -25.12
C ALA A 44 19.23 -14.99 -24.48
N PHE A 45 20.48 -14.51 -24.53
CA PHE A 45 20.89 -13.18 -24.07
C PHE A 45 20.26 -12.03 -24.86
N LEU A 46 19.77 -12.28 -26.09
CA LEU A 46 19.08 -11.27 -26.89
C LEU A 46 17.71 -10.91 -26.28
N GLY A 47 17.02 -11.87 -25.64
CA GLY A 47 15.76 -11.61 -24.94
C GLY A 47 15.98 -10.62 -23.79
N ASP A 48 16.94 -10.92 -22.93
CA ASP A 48 17.31 -10.09 -21.77
C ASP A 48 17.75 -8.67 -22.19
N ALA A 49 18.62 -8.60 -23.21
CA ALA A 49 19.07 -7.32 -23.79
C ALA A 49 17.90 -6.48 -24.32
N LEU A 50 16.90 -7.12 -24.92
CA LEU A 50 15.75 -6.45 -25.50
C LEU A 50 14.83 -5.85 -24.44
N SER A 51 14.50 -6.60 -23.40
CA SER A 51 13.61 -6.10 -22.35
C SER A 51 14.18 -4.91 -21.60
N HIS A 52 15.49 -4.91 -21.33
CA HIS A 52 16.16 -3.74 -20.73
C HIS A 52 16.37 -2.60 -21.74
N GLY A 53 16.61 -2.92 -23.01
CA GLY A 53 16.72 -1.93 -24.08
C GLY A 53 15.40 -1.21 -24.40
N MET A 54 14.26 -1.78 -24.04
CA MET A 54 12.96 -1.15 -24.22
C MET A 54 12.61 -0.15 -23.11
N LEU A 55 13.17 -0.31 -21.90
CA LEU A 55 12.83 0.52 -20.74
C LEU A 55 12.99 2.03 -20.97
N PRO A 56 14.06 2.55 -21.62
CA PRO A 56 14.21 3.99 -21.84
C PRO A 56 13.04 4.57 -22.64
N GLY A 57 12.70 3.92 -23.75
CA GLY A 57 11.58 4.32 -24.59
C GLY A 57 10.26 4.27 -23.86
N ILE A 58 10.06 3.29 -22.99
CA ILE A 58 8.83 3.18 -22.21
C ILE A 58 8.74 4.32 -21.19
N THR A 59 9.81 4.59 -20.44
CA THR A 59 9.84 5.71 -19.48
C THR A 59 9.64 7.07 -20.14
N LEU A 60 10.14 7.25 -21.38
CA LEU A 60 9.86 8.45 -22.15
C LEU A 60 8.41 8.50 -22.62
N GLY A 61 7.87 7.36 -23.05
CA GLY A 61 6.49 7.25 -23.50
C GLY A 61 5.46 7.46 -22.39
N THR A 62 5.73 7.02 -21.15
CA THR A 62 4.86 7.27 -20.00
C THR A 62 4.79 8.76 -19.66
N ARG A 63 5.90 9.48 -19.79
CA ARG A 63 5.97 10.92 -19.54
C ARG A 63 5.21 11.78 -20.56
N MET A 64 4.91 11.23 -21.73
CA MET A 64 4.17 11.97 -22.78
C MET A 64 2.66 12.02 -22.52
N ASP A 65 2.16 11.44 -21.42
CA ASP A 65 0.73 11.36 -21.05
C ASP A 65 -0.18 10.91 -22.20
N GLY A 66 0.38 10.06 -23.07
CA GLY A 66 -0.25 9.59 -24.28
C GLY A 66 -1.14 8.36 -24.07
N PRO A 67 -1.96 7.99 -25.07
CA PRO A 67 -2.63 6.70 -25.07
C PRO A 67 -1.60 5.55 -24.98
N TRP A 68 -2.05 4.42 -24.46
CA TRP A 68 -1.22 3.25 -24.12
C TRP A 68 -0.27 2.80 -25.25
N TRP A 69 -0.71 2.92 -26.50
CA TRP A 69 0.09 2.52 -27.67
C TRP A 69 1.32 3.40 -27.90
N ILE A 70 1.35 4.65 -27.43
CA ILE A 70 2.55 5.52 -27.51
C ILE A 70 3.67 4.94 -26.67
N VAL A 71 3.35 4.49 -25.45
CA VAL A 71 4.31 3.83 -24.55
C VAL A 71 4.91 2.59 -25.20
N SER A 72 4.05 1.74 -25.78
CA SER A 72 4.47 0.54 -26.50
C SER A 72 5.32 0.87 -27.74
N LEU A 73 4.96 1.91 -28.50
CA LEU A 73 5.68 2.35 -29.69
C LEU A 73 7.09 2.87 -29.32
N MET A 74 7.19 3.73 -28.31
CA MET A 74 8.47 4.26 -27.85
C MET A 74 9.36 3.16 -27.29
N GLY A 75 8.78 2.19 -26.56
CA GLY A 75 9.49 0.99 -26.12
C GLY A 75 10.05 0.17 -27.27
N ALA A 76 9.25 -0.07 -28.32
CA ALA A 76 9.69 -0.79 -29.52
C ALA A 76 10.82 -0.06 -30.25
N VAL A 77 10.68 1.26 -30.44
CA VAL A 77 11.72 2.10 -31.07
C VAL A 77 13.02 2.04 -30.28
N SER A 78 12.96 2.21 -28.96
CA SER A 78 14.14 2.08 -28.07
C SER A 78 14.77 0.69 -28.18
N GLY A 79 13.98 -0.38 -28.09
CA GLY A 79 14.47 -1.76 -28.21
C GLY A 79 15.19 -2.03 -29.53
N ILE A 80 14.65 -1.54 -30.65
CA ILE A 80 15.27 -1.67 -31.99
C ILE A 80 16.58 -0.88 -32.05
N ILE A 81 16.60 0.37 -31.58
CA ILE A 81 17.79 1.23 -31.58
C ILE A 81 18.91 0.57 -30.78
N LEU A 82 18.65 0.18 -29.53
CA LEU A 82 19.67 -0.42 -28.68
C LEU A 82 20.16 -1.77 -29.19
N THR A 83 19.28 -2.59 -29.76
CA THR A 83 19.68 -3.86 -30.39
C THR A 83 20.57 -3.63 -31.60
N THR A 84 20.25 -2.62 -32.41
CA THR A 84 21.05 -2.26 -33.58
C THR A 84 22.44 -1.77 -33.17
N ILE A 85 22.52 -0.92 -32.15
CA ILE A 85 23.78 -0.45 -31.58
C ILE A 85 24.59 -1.63 -31.02
N THR A 86 23.95 -2.54 -30.32
CA THR A 86 24.60 -3.74 -29.74
C THR A 86 25.21 -4.63 -30.82
N LEU A 87 24.44 -4.93 -31.86
CA LEU A 87 24.91 -5.71 -33.00
C LEU A 87 26.00 -4.99 -33.80
N TRP A 88 25.94 -3.66 -33.87
CA TRP A 88 26.95 -2.84 -34.54
C TRP A 88 28.26 -2.83 -33.76
N THR A 89 28.23 -2.58 -32.44
CA THR A 89 29.39 -2.57 -31.55
C THR A 89 30.10 -3.92 -31.54
N SER A 90 29.35 -5.02 -31.45
CA SER A 90 29.94 -6.36 -31.45
C SER A 90 30.61 -6.73 -32.79
N ARG A 91 30.21 -6.10 -33.90
CA ARG A 91 30.83 -6.35 -35.21
C ARG A 91 32.07 -5.49 -35.48
N HIS A 92 32.15 -4.30 -34.90
CA HIS A 92 33.20 -3.32 -35.19
C HIS A 92 34.27 -3.23 -34.11
N ARG A 93 33.99 -3.69 -32.88
CA ARG A 93 34.96 -3.76 -31.79
C ARG A 93 35.13 -5.22 -31.39
N ALA A 94 36.34 -5.62 -31.00
CA ALA A 94 36.71 -6.98 -30.59
C ALA A 94 36.05 -7.44 -29.26
N LEU A 95 34.86 -6.92 -28.93
CA LEU A 95 34.07 -7.33 -27.78
C LEU A 95 33.10 -8.43 -28.22
N ASP A 96 32.98 -9.47 -27.39
CA ASP A 96 31.96 -10.48 -27.57
C ASP A 96 30.56 -9.84 -27.47
N VAL A 97 29.59 -10.47 -28.15
CA VAL A 97 28.19 -10.00 -28.18
C VAL A 97 27.64 -9.84 -26.77
N ASN A 98 28.01 -10.73 -25.85
CA ASN A 98 27.48 -10.72 -24.48
C ASN A 98 28.06 -9.56 -23.66
N SER A 99 29.34 -9.22 -23.81
CA SER A 99 29.92 -8.00 -23.20
C SER A 99 29.41 -6.70 -23.83
N SER A 100 29.15 -6.71 -25.14
CA SER A 100 28.54 -5.55 -25.81
C SER A 100 27.12 -5.32 -25.35
N ILE A 101 26.35 -6.40 -25.21
CA ILE A 101 25.08 -6.42 -24.51
C ILE A 101 25.36 -5.78 -23.13
N ALA A 102 26.31 -6.31 -22.33
CA ALA A 102 26.73 -5.86 -20.98
C ALA A 102 26.71 -4.35 -20.73
N GLY A 103 27.55 -3.62 -21.46
CA GLY A 103 27.65 -2.17 -21.27
C GLY A 103 26.38 -1.41 -21.67
N ILE A 104 25.69 -1.86 -22.72
CA ILE A 104 24.59 -1.11 -23.34
C ILE A 104 23.31 -1.15 -22.48
N TYR A 105 22.97 -2.27 -21.83
CA TYR A 105 21.78 -2.28 -20.96
C TYR A 105 22.00 -1.59 -19.62
N LEU A 106 23.22 -1.58 -19.05
CA LEU A 106 23.50 -0.79 -17.85
C LEU A 106 23.19 0.70 -18.10
N LEU A 107 23.60 1.19 -19.27
CA LEU A 107 23.26 2.55 -19.72
C LEU A 107 21.74 2.71 -19.92
N ALA A 108 21.07 1.75 -20.54
CA ALA A 108 19.62 1.79 -20.73
C ALA A 108 18.85 1.88 -19.41
N ILE A 109 19.22 1.06 -18.42
CA ILE A 109 18.60 1.09 -17.09
C ILE A 109 18.87 2.43 -16.41
N ALA A 110 20.10 2.95 -16.46
CA ALA A 110 20.44 4.25 -15.89
C ALA A 110 19.63 5.39 -16.51
N ILE A 111 19.50 5.41 -17.84
CA ILE A 111 18.65 6.40 -18.56
C ILE A 111 17.19 6.27 -18.13
N SER A 112 16.67 5.04 -18.06
CA SER A 112 15.29 4.80 -17.65
C SER A 112 15.03 5.31 -16.24
N MET A 113 15.94 5.05 -15.30
CA MET A 113 15.84 5.50 -13.92
C MET A 113 15.95 7.03 -13.80
N PHE A 114 16.80 7.66 -14.61
CA PHE A 114 16.98 9.11 -14.63
C PHE A 114 15.72 9.84 -15.11
N PHE A 115 15.05 9.33 -16.15
CA PHE A 115 13.88 9.99 -16.74
C PHE A 115 12.52 9.57 -16.14
N GLY A 116 12.39 8.34 -15.64
CA GLY A 116 11.12 7.78 -15.13
C GLY A 116 11.02 7.63 -13.60
N GLY A 117 12.14 7.59 -12.86
CA GLY A 117 12.10 7.31 -11.42
C GLY A 117 11.80 5.84 -11.08
N SER A 118 11.77 5.53 -9.79
CA SER A 118 11.67 4.13 -9.30
C SER A 118 10.28 3.52 -9.44
N GLU A 119 9.21 4.31 -9.28
CA GLU A 119 7.84 3.80 -9.35
C GLU A 119 7.43 3.39 -10.76
N ASP A 120 7.73 4.23 -11.76
CA ASP A 120 7.48 3.92 -13.18
C ASP A 120 8.29 2.70 -13.62
N LEU A 121 9.53 2.55 -13.12
CA LEU A 121 10.37 1.39 -13.42
C LEU A 121 9.81 0.10 -12.81
N MET A 122 9.24 0.16 -11.61
CA MET A 122 8.57 -0.98 -10.99
C MET A 122 7.31 -1.38 -11.74
N HIS A 123 6.48 -0.41 -12.16
CA HIS A 123 5.33 -0.67 -13.03
C HIS A 123 5.73 -1.24 -14.38
N ALA A 124 6.83 -0.75 -14.95
CA ALA A 124 7.44 -1.24 -16.17
C ALA A 124 7.85 -2.72 -16.08
N PHE A 125 8.45 -3.13 -14.95
CA PHE A 125 8.93 -4.49 -14.79
C PHE A 125 7.82 -5.52 -14.61
N PHE A 126 6.77 -5.19 -13.86
CA PHE A 126 5.74 -6.15 -13.43
C PHE A 126 4.37 -5.97 -14.07
N GLY A 127 4.16 -4.87 -14.81
CA GLY A 127 2.92 -4.58 -15.53
C GLY A 127 1.69 -4.45 -14.64
N SER A 128 0.54 -4.20 -15.27
CA SER A 128 -0.76 -4.05 -14.60
C SER A 128 -1.86 -4.76 -15.37
N ILE A 129 -1.92 -6.09 -15.28
CA ILE A 129 -2.86 -6.94 -16.06
C ILE A 129 -4.33 -6.57 -15.87
N PHE A 130 -4.70 -5.98 -14.74
CA PHE A 130 -6.08 -5.58 -14.43
C PHE A 130 -6.50 -4.25 -15.08
N ILE A 131 -5.54 -3.39 -15.45
CA ILE A 131 -5.76 -2.00 -15.89
C ILE A 131 -5.49 -1.88 -17.40
N VAL A 132 -5.96 -2.85 -18.19
CA VAL A 132 -5.80 -2.82 -19.65
C VAL A 132 -7.13 -2.47 -20.34
N PRO A 133 -7.12 -1.54 -21.30
CA PRO A 133 -8.31 -1.19 -22.08
C PRO A 133 -8.67 -2.30 -23.07
N GLN A 134 -9.89 -2.29 -23.58
CA GLN A 134 -10.33 -3.29 -24.57
C GLN A 134 -9.53 -3.24 -25.88
N SER A 135 -9.11 -2.04 -26.30
CA SER A 135 -8.27 -1.86 -27.49
C SER A 135 -6.93 -2.59 -27.39
N TYR A 136 -6.38 -2.73 -26.17
CA TYR A 136 -5.16 -3.49 -25.92
C TYR A 136 -5.34 -4.99 -26.24
N VAL A 137 -6.44 -5.58 -25.78
CA VAL A 137 -6.76 -7.00 -26.04
C VAL A 137 -6.85 -7.27 -27.53
N PHE A 138 -7.49 -6.36 -28.27
CA PHE A 138 -7.64 -6.48 -29.72
C PHE A 138 -6.27 -6.46 -30.43
N VAL A 139 -5.41 -5.50 -30.10
CA VAL A 139 -4.06 -5.40 -30.68
C VAL A 139 -3.22 -6.63 -30.33
N LEU A 140 -3.24 -7.09 -29.07
CA LEU A 140 -2.52 -8.29 -28.67
C LEU A 140 -3.02 -9.55 -29.40
N THR A 141 -4.32 -9.63 -29.66
CA THR A 141 -4.92 -10.72 -30.45
C THR A 141 -4.38 -10.72 -31.88
N LEU A 142 -4.36 -9.55 -32.54
CA LEU A 142 -3.81 -9.39 -33.89
C LEU A 142 -2.32 -9.76 -33.94
N CYS A 143 -1.55 -9.33 -32.94
CA CYS A 143 -0.13 -9.66 -32.84
C CYS A 143 0.10 -11.17 -32.62
N THR A 144 -0.73 -11.81 -31.80
CA THR A 144 -0.68 -13.26 -31.57
C THR A 144 -0.99 -14.03 -32.85
N LEU A 145 -2.04 -13.65 -33.57
CA LEU A 145 -2.42 -14.26 -34.85
C LEU A 145 -1.35 -14.03 -35.92
N GLY A 146 -0.90 -12.79 -36.10
CA GLY A 146 0.13 -12.42 -37.07
C GLY A 146 1.44 -13.16 -36.81
N SER A 147 1.83 -13.30 -35.54
CA SER A 147 3.01 -14.05 -35.14
C SER A 147 2.86 -15.55 -35.37
N GLY A 148 1.68 -16.10 -35.06
CA GLY A 148 1.34 -17.49 -35.36
C GLY A 148 1.42 -17.80 -36.85
N ILE A 149 0.85 -16.93 -37.69
CA ILE A 149 0.90 -17.05 -39.15
C ILE A 149 2.35 -16.97 -39.65
N PHE A 150 3.11 -15.98 -39.19
CA PHE A 150 4.52 -15.82 -39.57
C PHE A 150 5.33 -17.07 -39.21
N CYS A 151 5.22 -17.54 -37.98
CA CYS A 151 5.94 -18.74 -37.53
C CYS A 151 5.44 -20.01 -38.22
N TYR A 152 4.17 -20.11 -38.60
CA TYR A 152 3.65 -21.24 -39.37
C TYR A 152 4.30 -21.34 -40.75
N TYR A 153 4.34 -20.23 -41.51
CA TYR A 153 4.93 -20.21 -42.84
C TYR A 153 6.46 -20.38 -42.83
N PHE A 154 7.14 -19.81 -41.85
CA PHE A 154 8.61 -19.82 -41.77
C PHE A 154 9.16 -20.80 -40.75
N TRP A 155 8.35 -21.75 -40.25
CA TRP A 155 8.75 -22.66 -39.17
C TRP A 155 10.02 -23.44 -39.49
N ASP A 156 10.10 -23.99 -40.70
CA ASP A 156 11.25 -24.81 -41.10
C ASP A 156 12.52 -23.96 -41.26
N ASN A 157 12.41 -22.77 -41.83
CA ASN A 157 13.51 -21.81 -41.95
C ASN A 157 14.04 -21.38 -40.59
N LEU A 158 13.15 -20.97 -39.66
CA LEU A 158 13.51 -20.51 -38.32
C LEU A 158 14.13 -21.65 -37.50
N LYS A 159 13.53 -22.83 -37.54
CA LYS A 159 14.07 -24.03 -36.87
C LYS A 159 15.46 -24.37 -37.38
N THR A 160 15.68 -24.42 -38.70
CA THR A 160 17.01 -24.70 -39.25
C THR A 160 18.03 -23.66 -38.81
N HIS A 161 17.66 -22.37 -38.82
CA HIS A 161 18.55 -21.29 -38.37
C HIS A 161 18.88 -21.36 -36.88
N SER A 162 17.91 -21.74 -36.04
CA SER A 162 18.15 -21.91 -34.60
C SER A 162 19.15 -23.03 -34.30
N PHE A 163 19.13 -24.14 -35.06
CA PHE A 163 20.08 -25.24 -34.86
C PHE A 163 21.43 -24.97 -35.53
N ASP A 164 21.43 -24.48 -36.76
CA ASP A 164 22.63 -24.14 -37.53
C ASP A 164 22.37 -22.92 -38.42
N SER A 165 22.81 -21.76 -37.93
CA SER A 165 22.63 -20.50 -38.65
C SER A 165 23.42 -20.43 -39.95
N GLU A 166 24.61 -21.04 -40.04
CA GLU A 166 25.42 -21.02 -41.26
C GLU A 166 24.79 -21.87 -42.35
N PHE A 167 24.35 -23.08 -41.99
CA PHE A 167 23.64 -23.96 -42.90
C PHE A 167 22.33 -23.31 -43.40
N ALA A 168 21.58 -22.64 -42.51
CA ALA A 168 20.37 -21.93 -42.90
C ALA A 168 20.63 -20.78 -43.88
N TYR A 169 21.70 -20.01 -43.69
CA TYR A 169 22.06 -18.92 -44.61
C TYR A 169 22.49 -19.42 -46.00
N ARG A 170 23.06 -20.62 -46.09
CA ARG A 170 23.42 -21.24 -47.38
C ARG A 170 22.23 -21.92 -48.05
N THR A 171 21.35 -22.55 -47.26
CA THR A 171 20.20 -23.32 -47.76
C THR A 171 19.05 -22.43 -48.20
N TYR A 172 18.77 -21.36 -47.45
CA TYR A 172 17.63 -20.48 -47.70
C TYR A 172 18.10 -19.07 -48.11
N PRO A 173 17.96 -18.67 -49.40
CA PRO A 173 18.48 -17.39 -49.90
C PRO A 173 17.92 -16.16 -49.16
N LYS A 174 16.69 -16.24 -48.67
CA LYS A 174 16.00 -15.13 -47.97
C LYS A 174 16.14 -15.19 -46.44
N MET A 175 16.94 -16.11 -45.88
CA MET A 175 17.01 -16.35 -44.42
C MET A 175 17.34 -15.10 -43.61
N ARG A 176 18.26 -14.25 -44.11
CA ARG A 176 18.63 -12.98 -43.44
C ARG A 176 17.44 -12.06 -43.22
N TRP A 177 16.53 -11.97 -44.19
CA TRP A 177 15.33 -11.15 -44.09
C TRP A 177 14.27 -11.78 -43.19
N ILE A 178 14.11 -13.11 -43.28
CA ILE A 178 13.18 -13.87 -42.41
C ILE A 178 13.58 -13.69 -40.94
N TYR A 179 14.87 -13.87 -40.62
CA TYR A 179 15.36 -13.74 -39.25
C TYR A 179 15.26 -12.30 -38.72
N ARG A 180 15.55 -11.29 -39.55
CA ARG A 180 15.35 -9.87 -39.17
C ARG A 180 13.87 -9.55 -38.93
N GLY A 181 12.97 -10.08 -39.76
CA GLY A 181 11.53 -9.96 -39.59
C GLY A 181 11.07 -10.60 -38.28
N TRP A 182 11.60 -11.78 -37.95
CA TRP A 182 11.33 -12.44 -36.67
C TRP A 182 11.82 -11.62 -35.47
N ILE A 183 13.04 -11.05 -35.52
CA ILE A 183 13.52 -10.15 -34.46
C ILE A 183 12.59 -8.95 -34.31
N ALA A 184 12.23 -8.27 -35.40
CA ALA A 184 11.34 -7.10 -35.35
C ALA A 184 9.97 -7.46 -34.75
N LEU A 185 9.43 -8.61 -35.12
CA LEU A 185 8.18 -9.14 -34.58
C LEU A 185 8.31 -9.46 -33.08
N PHE A 186 9.43 -10.04 -32.65
CA PHE A 186 9.70 -10.30 -31.23
C PHE A 186 9.75 -9.00 -30.41
N VAL A 187 10.46 -7.97 -30.89
CA VAL A 187 10.52 -6.66 -30.21
C VAL A 187 9.13 -6.02 -30.12
N LEU A 188 8.37 -6.04 -31.21
CA LEU A 188 7.02 -5.49 -31.25
C LEU A 188 6.10 -6.21 -30.25
N ASN A 189 6.13 -7.54 -30.23
CA ASN A 189 5.35 -8.35 -29.30
C ASN A 189 5.72 -8.06 -27.85
N ALA A 190 7.02 -8.03 -27.53
CA ALA A 190 7.49 -7.70 -26.20
C ALA A 190 7.04 -6.29 -25.78
N ALA A 191 7.06 -5.31 -26.70
CA ALA A 191 6.70 -3.93 -26.41
C ALA A 191 5.22 -3.76 -26.10
N ILE A 192 4.37 -4.46 -26.85
CA ILE A 192 2.93 -4.46 -26.60
C ILE A 192 2.62 -5.18 -25.29
N GLN A 193 3.23 -6.35 -25.04
CA GLN A 193 2.97 -7.12 -23.81
C GLN A 193 3.41 -6.42 -22.53
N PHE A 194 4.36 -5.49 -22.62
CA PHE A 194 4.90 -4.77 -21.49
C PHE A 194 3.83 -4.12 -20.61
N GLN A 195 2.85 -3.45 -21.21
CA GLN A 195 1.89 -2.66 -20.43
C GLN A 195 0.92 -3.53 -19.62
N GLY A 196 0.58 -4.71 -20.14
CA GLY A 196 -0.26 -5.68 -19.45
C GLY A 196 0.53 -6.57 -18.49
N MET A 197 1.61 -7.18 -18.96
CA MET A 197 2.35 -8.22 -18.24
C MET A 197 3.60 -7.70 -17.53
N GLY A 198 4.27 -6.68 -18.05
CA GLY A 198 5.57 -6.20 -17.58
C GLY A 198 6.76 -6.86 -18.28
N ALA A 199 7.87 -6.13 -18.43
CA ALA A 199 9.07 -6.61 -19.12
C ALA A 199 9.64 -7.92 -18.53
N LEU A 200 9.79 -8.00 -17.21
CA LEU A 200 10.36 -9.18 -16.55
C LEU A 200 9.44 -10.40 -16.70
N VAL A 201 8.13 -10.18 -16.62
CA VAL A 201 7.14 -11.26 -16.77
C VAL A 201 7.14 -11.81 -18.19
N VAL A 202 7.22 -10.95 -19.21
CA VAL A 202 7.33 -11.37 -20.61
C VAL A 202 8.58 -12.22 -20.83
N LEU A 203 9.73 -11.82 -20.26
CA LEU A 203 10.94 -12.64 -20.28
C LEU A 203 10.75 -13.98 -19.59
N GLY A 204 10.19 -13.97 -18.38
CA GLY A 204 9.92 -15.19 -17.62
C GLY A 204 9.06 -16.18 -18.39
N LEU A 205 7.96 -15.70 -18.99
CA LEU A 205 7.06 -16.50 -19.83
C LEU A 205 7.70 -16.97 -21.15
N THR A 206 8.75 -16.32 -21.61
CA THR A 206 9.47 -16.69 -22.83
C THR A 206 10.56 -17.73 -22.55
N ILE A 207 11.29 -17.57 -21.45
CA ILE A 207 12.53 -18.33 -21.16
C ILE A 207 12.25 -19.54 -20.26
N LEU A 208 11.66 -19.33 -19.09
CA LEU A 208 11.51 -20.36 -18.05
C LEU A 208 10.73 -21.61 -18.49
N PRO A 209 9.55 -21.52 -19.13
CA PRO A 209 8.82 -22.71 -19.57
C PRO A 209 9.61 -23.51 -20.61
N PHE A 210 10.29 -22.83 -21.54
CA PHE A 210 11.11 -23.49 -22.56
C PHE A 210 12.26 -24.26 -21.90
N LEU A 211 13.02 -23.62 -21.02
CA LEU A 211 14.12 -24.28 -20.32
C LEU A 211 13.63 -25.48 -19.50
N SER A 212 12.47 -25.36 -18.86
CA SER A 212 11.87 -26.43 -18.05
C SER A 212 11.64 -27.70 -18.86
N PHE A 213 11.18 -27.58 -20.11
CA PHE A 213 10.92 -28.74 -20.96
C PHE A 213 12.08 -29.11 -21.88
N TYR A 214 12.98 -28.17 -22.17
CA TYR A 214 14.17 -28.42 -22.98
C TYR A 214 15.12 -29.42 -22.32
N VAL A 215 15.22 -29.35 -20.98
CA VAL A 215 16.04 -30.28 -20.19
C VAL A 215 15.51 -31.73 -20.26
N SER A 216 14.23 -31.93 -20.55
CA SER A 216 13.57 -33.25 -20.54
C SER A 216 13.08 -33.75 -21.91
N GLY A 217 13.16 -32.92 -22.96
CA GLY A 217 12.54 -33.19 -24.26
C GLY A 217 13.51 -33.12 -25.43
N THR A 218 13.25 -33.91 -26.47
CA THR A 218 14.08 -33.98 -27.69
C THR A 218 13.45 -33.29 -28.90
N HIS A 219 12.14 -33.01 -28.88
CA HIS A 219 11.42 -32.44 -30.01
C HIS A 219 10.90 -31.02 -29.74
N LEU A 220 11.33 -30.06 -30.56
CA LEU A 220 10.99 -28.64 -30.43
C LEU A 220 9.48 -28.37 -30.44
N LYS A 221 8.71 -29.06 -31.30
CA LYS A 221 7.23 -28.94 -31.34
C LYS A 221 6.58 -29.36 -30.03
N HIS A 222 7.08 -30.42 -29.37
CA HIS A 222 6.55 -30.88 -28.08
C HIS A 222 6.93 -29.91 -26.96
N ILE A 223 8.16 -29.38 -26.98
CA ILE A 223 8.60 -28.35 -26.03
C ILE A 223 7.70 -27.11 -26.14
N PHE A 224 7.40 -26.66 -27.36
CA PHE A 224 6.48 -25.54 -27.60
C PHE A 224 5.12 -25.76 -26.94
N TRP A 225 4.41 -26.85 -27.26
CA TRP A 225 3.07 -27.10 -26.72
C TRP A 225 3.07 -27.28 -25.20
N LYS A 226 4.09 -27.95 -24.64
CA LYS A 226 4.25 -28.06 -23.18
C LYS A 226 4.48 -26.70 -22.53
N SER A 227 5.28 -25.83 -23.16
CA SER A 227 5.50 -24.46 -22.69
C SER A 227 4.22 -23.62 -22.70
N VAL A 228 3.40 -23.73 -23.76
CA VAL A 228 2.09 -23.05 -23.82
C VAL A 228 1.21 -23.49 -22.65
N LEU A 229 1.08 -24.80 -22.42
CA LEU A 229 0.26 -25.33 -21.33
C LEU A 229 0.77 -24.91 -19.95
N TRP A 230 2.09 -24.93 -19.73
CA TRP A 230 2.67 -24.49 -18.47
C TRP A 230 2.48 -22.99 -18.24
N ASN A 231 2.68 -22.16 -19.27
CA ASN A 231 2.40 -20.74 -19.20
C ASN A 231 0.93 -20.46 -18.87
N MET A 232 -0.01 -21.17 -19.49
CA MET A 232 -1.43 -21.03 -19.18
C MET A 232 -1.72 -21.39 -17.71
N CYS A 233 -1.18 -22.51 -17.24
CA CYS A 233 -1.36 -22.92 -15.85
C CYS A 233 -0.75 -21.91 -14.87
N ALA A 234 0.45 -21.42 -15.16
CA ALA A 234 1.16 -20.47 -14.31
C ALA A 234 0.45 -19.10 -14.28
N THR A 235 0.08 -18.55 -15.43
CA THR A 235 -0.63 -17.26 -15.53
C THR A 235 -2.00 -17.32 -14.86
N LEU A 236 -2.76 -18.40 -15.03
CA LEU A 236 -4.04 -18.60 -14.34
C LEU A 236 -3.88 -18.81 -12.83
N SER A 237 -2.88 -19.57 -12.40
CA SER A 237 -2.58 -19.78 -10.98
C SER A 237 -2.20 -18.46 -10.30
N SER A 238 -1.36 -17.66 -10.95
CA SER A 238 -0.96 -16.34 -10.43
C SER A 238 -2.10 -15.34 -10.45
N LEU A 239 -2.99 -15.39 -11.44
CA LEU A 239 -4.21 -14.59 -11.44
C LEU A 239 -5.11 -14.99 -10.27
N PHE A 240 -5.28 -16.30 -10.02
CA PHE A 240 -6.03 -16.82 -8.89
C PHE A 240 -5.45 -16.37 -7.54
N PHE A 241 -4.13 -16.51 -7.33
CA PHE A 241 -3.48 -16.05 -6.11
C PHE A 241 -3.54 -14.53 -5.95
N SER A 242 -3.48 -13.78 -7.05
CA SER A 242 -3.62 -12.33 -7.01
C SER A 242 -5.05 -11.91 -6.63
N CYS A 243 -6.07 -12.63 -7.10
CA CYS A 243 -7.46 -12.36 -6.74
C CYS A 243 -7.85 -12.82 -5.33
N TYR A 244 -7.28 -13.93 -4.83
CA TYR A 244 -7.69 -14.54 -3.57
C TYR A 244 -6.77 -14.21 -2.38
N LYS A 245 -5.45 -14.13 -2.61
CA LYS A 245 -4.44 -13.88 -1.58
C LYS A 245 -3.80 -12.49 -1.65
N ASP A 246 -4.23 -11.65 -2.59
CA ASP A 246 -3.67 -10.31 -2.84
C ASP A 246 -2.17 -10.28 -3.14
N TRP A 247 -1.63 -11.41 -3.61
CA TRP A 247 -0.23 -11.46 -4.01
C TRP A 247 0.00 -10.65 -5.30
N PRO A 248 1.15 -9.97 -5.43
CA PRO A 248 1.46 -9.22 -6.65
C PRO A 248 1.57 -10.21 -7.82
N TYR A 249 0.75 -10.01 -8.86
CA TYR A 249 0.59 -10.94 -9.98
C TYR A 249 1.92 -11.29 -10.66
N GLY A 250 2.69 -10.27 -11.09
CA GLY A 250 3.95 -10.44 -11.80
C GLY A 250 5.01 -11.25 -11.01
N PRO A 251 5.37 -10.84 -9.79
CA PRO A 251 6.28 -11.61 -8.94
C PRO A 251 5.78 -13.03 -8.65
N THR A 252 4.48 -13.21 -8.39
CA THR A 252 3.89 -14.53 -8.15
C THR A 252 4.04 -15.44 -9.37
N LEU A 253 3.80 -14.91 -10.57
CA LEU A 253 3.99 -15.62 -11.83
C LEU A 253 5.43 -16.05 -12.05
N LEU A 254 6.41 -15.17 -11.81
CA LEU A 254 7.81 -15.53 -11.92
C LEU A 254 8.22 -16.62 -10.93
N ILE A 255 7.71 -16.57 -9.69
CA ILE A 255 7.95 -17.62 -8.69
C ILE A 255 7.36 -18.96 -9.16
N VAL A 256 6.12 -18.99 -9.65
CA VAL A 256 5.48 -20.23 -10.14
C VAL A 256 6.25 -20.82 -11.31
N LEU A 257 6.66 -19.99 -12.28
CA LEU A 257 7.49 -20.43 -13.41
C LEU A 257 8.86 -20.94 -12.95
N GLY A 258 9.50 -20.23 -12.00
CA GLY A 258 10.80 -20.58 -11.44
C GLY A 258 10.78 -21.90 -10.66
N ILE A 259 9.72 -22.18 -9.90
CA ILE A 259 9.50 -23.46 -9.23
C ILE A 259 9.39 -24.60 -10.26
N GLY A 260 8.66 -24.37 -11.36
CA GLY A 260 8.57 -25.33 -12.46
C GLY A 260 9.94 -25.66 -13.07
N TYR A 261 10.75 -24.64 -13.31
CA TYR A 261 12.10 -24.79 -13.82
C TYR A 261 13.02 -25.53 -12.83
N ALA A 262 13.04 -25.13 -11.56
CA ALA A 262 13.81 -25.82 -10.52
C ALA A 262 13.41 -27.29 -10.40
N GLY A 263 12.10 -27.59 -10.42
CA GLY A 263 11.57 -28.96 -10.42
C GLY A 263 12.06 -29.77 -11.63
N SER A 264 12.12 -29.17 -12.82
CA SER A 264 12.62 -29.84 -14.02
C SER A 264 14.11 -30.19 -13.96
N LEU A 265 14.93 -29.33 -13.34
CA LEU A 265 16.37 -29.57 -13.14
C LEU A 265 16.61 -30.72 -12.15
N ILE A 266 15.81 -30.76 -11.08
CA ILE A 266 15.87 -31.85 -10.09
C ILE A 266 15.45 -33.18 -10.76
N TYR A 267 14.37 -33.16 -11.53
CA TYR A 267 13.88 -34.34 -12.26
C TYR A 267 14.90 -34.87 -13.28
N SER A 268 15.63 -34.00 -13.97
CA SER A 268 16.59 -34.44 -14.98
C SER A 268 17.85 -35.07 -14.40
N ARG A 269 18.23 -34.67 -13.18
CA ARG A 269 19.37 -35.24 -12.44
C ARG A 269 18.99 -36.51 -11.69
N ILE A 270 17.78 -36.58 -11.17
CA ILE A 270 17.29 -37.68 -10.36
C ILE A 270 16.21 -38.39 -11.18
N LYS A 271 16.57 -39.45 -11.93
CA LYS A 271 15.64 -40.30 -12.69
C LYS A 271 14.63 -40.98 -11.74
N LEU A 272 13.65 -40.23 -11.22
CA LEU A 272 12.63 -40.69 -10.30
C LEU A 272 11.28 -40.71 -11.02
N PRO A 273 10.75 -41.88 -11.37
CA PRO A 273 9.50 -42.01 -12.14
C PRO A 273 8.23 -41.60 -11.38
N HIS A 274 8.32 -41.04 -10.17
CA HIS A 274 7.17 -40.77 -9.28
C HIS A 274 7.10 -39.35 -8.68
N LEU A 275 7.90 -38.40 -9.17
CA LEU A 275 7.97 -37.04 -8.60
C LEU A 275 6.66 -36.23 -8.74
N TRP A 276 5.79 -36.59 -9.69
CA TRP A 276 4.45 -35.98 -9.82
C TRP A 276 3.58 -36.20 -8.58
N ARG A 277 3.79 -37.29 -7.81
CA ARG A 277 3.07 -37.53 -6.55
C ARG A 277 3.50 -36.57 -5.44
N VAL A 278 4.76 -36.13 -5.43
CA VAL A 278 5.28 -35.16 -4.45
C VAL A 278 4.83 -33.74 -4.80
N LEU A 279 4.78 -33.39 -6.08
CA LEU A 279 4.25 -32.09 -6.53
C LEU A 279 2.74 -31.94 -6.27
N VAL A 280 1.95 -33.02 -6.36
CA VAL A 280 0.54 -33.03 -5.96
C VAL A 280 0.40 -32.88 -4.44
N ILE A 281 1.27 -33.48 -3.63
CA ILE A 281 1.27 -33.29 -2.17
C ILE A 281 1.68 -31.84 -1.81
N PHE A 282 2.61 -31.22 -2.53
CA PHE A 282 2.99 -29.82 -2.30
C PHE A 282 1.89 -28.82 -2.74
N PHE A 283 1.10 -29.15 -3.76
CA PHE A 283 -0.06 -28.34 -4.20
C PHE A 283 -1.33 -28.59 -3.38
N VAL A 284 -1.45 -29.74 -2.69
CA VAL A 284 -2.64 -30.11 -1.89
C VAL A 284 -2.43 -29.89 -0.38
N SER A 285 -1.19 -29.70 0.10
CA SER A 285 -0.91 -29.47 1.53
C SER A 285 -0.80 -28.00 1.95
N PHE A 286 -1.24 -27.04 1.12
CA PHE A 286 -1.37 -25.64 1.54
C PHE A 286 -2.80 -25.30 1.94
N ASP A 287 -3.37 -26.09 2.84
CA ASP A 287 -4.66 -25.77 3.45
C ASP A 287 -4.61 -26.03 4.95
N LEU A 288 -4.11 -25.01 5.66
CA LEU A 288 -4.39 -24.69 7.06
C LEU A 288 -4.13 -23.18 7.23
N TYR A 289 -4.73 -22.35 6.38
CA TYR A 289 -4.79 -20.93 6.66
C TYR A 289 -6.06 -20.65 7.46
N ALA A 290 -5.87 -20.50 8.77
CA ALA A 290 -6.85 -19.85 9.62
C ALA A 290 -7.29 -18.55 8.94
N TYR A 291 -8.59 -18.40 8.73
CA TYR A 291 -9.19 -17.16 8.25
C TYR A 291 -8.71 -16.00 9.12
N ARG A 292 -8.04 -15.02 8.50
CA ARG A 292 -7.52 -13.83 9.17
C ARG A 292 -8.42 -12.66 8.80
N PRO A 293 -9.16 -12.07 9.74
CA PRO A 293 -10.00 -10.92 9.44
C PRO A 293 -9.13 -9.74 9.02
N TYR A 294 -9.51 -9.06 7.95
CA TYR A 294 -8.90 -7.80 7.52
C TYR A 294 -9.67 -6.63 8.14
N ILE A 295 -9.01 -5.89 9.02
CA ILE A 295 -9.62 -4.81 9.80
C ILE A 295 -9.04 -3.48 9.36
N VAL A 296 -9.90 -2.52 9.08
CA VAL A 296 -9.50 -1.16 8.72
C VAL A 296 -9.98 -0.18 9.79
N THR A 297 -9.11 0.68 10.28
CA THR A 297 -9.43 1.69 11.29
C THR A 297 -9.28 3.09 10.73
N SER A 298 -10.05 4.06 11.21
CA SER A 298 -9.90 5.45 10.75
C SER A 298 -8.58 6.10 11.17
N SER A 299 -8.10 5.82 12.39
CA SER A 299 -6.89 6.43 12.97
C SER A 299 -5.87 5.41 13.48
N PHE A 300 -4.63 5.86 13.71
CA PHE A 300 -3.55 5.07 14.30
C PHE A 300 -3.84 4.67 15.75
N LEU A 301 -4.54 5.50 16.51
CA LEU A 301 -5.02 5.20 17.85
C LEU A 301 -5.91 3.95 17.84
N LEU A 302 -6.91 3.91 16.94
CA LEU A 302 -7.78 2.74 16.81
C LEU A 302 -7.02 1.52 16.31
N LYS A 303 -6.05 1.70 15.40
CA LYS A 303 -5.16 0.62 14.99
C LYS A 303 -4.41 0.04 16.19
N HIS A 304 -3.78 0.89 16.99
CA HIS A 304 -3.02 0.48 18.17
C HIS A 304 -3.89 -0.25 19.20
N ILE A 305 -5.07 0.30 19.52
CA ILE A 305 -6.02 -0.37 20.40
C ILE A 305 -6.37 -1.75 19.83
N THR A 306 -6.70 -1.84 18.54
CA THR A 306 -7.08 -3.12 17.90
C THR A 306 -5.92 -4.13 17.86
N GLU A 307 -4.68 -3.68 17.65
CA GLU A 307 -3.47 -4.50 17.68
C GLU A 307 -3.19 -5.06 19.08
N LYS A 308 -3.51 -4.31 20.15
CA LYS A 308 -3.40 -4.82 21.53
C LYS A 308 -4.37 -5.98 21.79
N LEU A 309 -5.55 -5.96 21.17
CA LEU A 309 -6.60 -6.97 21.36
C LEU A 309 -6.40 -8.22 20.49
N THR A 310 -5.77 -8.08 19.34
CA THR A 310 -5.65 -9.16 18.35
C THR A 310 -4.30 -9.89 18.42
N PRO A 311 -4.21 -11.14 17.94
CA PRO A 311 -2.92 -11.79 17.68
C PRO A 311 -2.15 -11.06 16.58
N LYS A 312 -0.81 -11.20 16.53
CA LYS A 312 0.06 -10.61 15.49
C LYS A 312 -0.28 -11.04 14.05
N GLU A 313 -1.13 -12.04 13.91
CA GLU A 313 -1.54 -12.62 12.65
C GLU A 313 -2.71 -11.89 11.97
N CYS A 314 -3.45 -11.05 12.72
CA CYS A 314 -4.52 -10.22 12.16
C CYS A 314 -3.94 -9.04 11.37
N LEU A 315 -4.50 -8.77 10.19
CA LEU A 315 -4.08 -7.65 9.35
C LEU A 315 -4.91 -6.41 9.70
N ILE A 316 -4.25 -5.37 10.22
CA ILE A 316 -4.88 -4.13 10.67
C ILE A 316 -4.23 -2.94 9.97
N GLU A 317 -5.00 -2.18 9.21
CA GLU A 317 -4.54 -0.98 8.51
C GLU A 317 -5.37 0.25 8.84
N THR A 318 -4.76 1.43 8.67
CA THR A 318 -5.45 2.71 8.81
C THR A 318 -5.94 3.24 7.46
N ILE A 319 -7.05 3.97 7.50
CA ILE A 319 -7.54 4.81 6.39
C ILE A 319 -6.62 6.02 6.22
N SER A 320 -6.19 6.62 7.36
CA SER A 320 -5.21 7.70 7.39
C SER A 320 -3.83 7.23 6.92
N GLU A 321 -3.22 8.00 6.01
CA GLU A 321 -1.82 7.90 5.63
C GLU A 321 -1.03 8.91 6.46
N ASN A 322 -0.21 8.45 7.40
CA ASN A 322 0.84 9.30 7.94
C ASN A 322 1.97 9.35 6.91
N ASP A 323 2.39 10.57 6.57
CA ASP A 323 3.57 10.79 5.75
C ASP A 323 4.79 10.32 6.55
N TYR A 324 5.40 9.21 6.12
CA TYR A 324 6.52 8.54 6.81
C TYR A 324 7.79 9.41 6.91
N THR A 325 7.76 10.59 6.30
CA THR A 325 8.91 11.49 6.14
C THR A 325 9.08 12.48 7.28
N SER A 326 8.09 12.67 8.16
CA SER A 326 8.19 13.60 9.30
C SER A 326 7.69 12.97 10.61
N PRO A 327 8.57 12.66 11.58
CA PRO A 327 8.17 12.11 12.89
C PRO A 327 7.35 13.08 13.76
N CYS A 328 7.14 14.33 13.31
CA CYS A 328 6.52 15.41 14.07
C CYS A 328 5.12 15.83 13.57
N HIS A 329 4.61 15.26 12.47
CA HIS A 329 3.32 15.66 11.89
C HIS A 329 2.32 14.51 11.94
N CYS A 330 1.35 14.60 12.86
CA CYS A 330 0.12 13.81 12.79
C CYS A 330 -0.88 14.54 11.89
N SER A 331 -1.45 13.83 10.92
CA SER A 331 -2.46 14.37 10.02
C SER A 331 -3.81 14.51 10.76
N SER A 332 -4.47 15.67 10.63
CA SER A 332 -5.73 15.96 11.35
C SER A 332 -6.86 15.02 10.94
N LEU A 333 -7.47 14.34 11.93
CA LEU A 333 -8.57 13.37 11.73
C LEU A 333 -9.83 13.95 11.10
N HIS A 334 -9.98 15.29 11.13
CA HIS A 334 -11.16 15.99 10.65
C HIS A 334 -11.18 16.21 9.13
N HIS A 335 -10.03 16.20 8.45
CA HIS A 335 -9.94 16.52 7.01
C HIS A 335 -9.04 15.52 6.28
N PHE A 336 -9.62 14.42 5.79
CA PHE A 336 -8.89 13.42 5.02
C PHE A 336 -9.37 13.29 3.57
N PRO A 337 -8.49 13.45 2.58
CA PRO A 337 -8.84 13.21 1.19
C PRO A 337 -9.05 11.71 0.94
N CYS A 338 -10.13 11.37 0.27
CA CYS A 338 -10.42 10.00 -0.13
C CYS A 338 -9.51 9.59 -1.31
N SER A 339 -8.49 8.75 -1.05
CA SER A 339 -7.58 8.24 -2.08
C SER A 339 -8.03 6.90 -2.66
N ALA A 340 -7.61 6.58 -3.89
CA ALA A 340 -7.91 5.29 -4.52
C ALA A 340 -7.38 4.09 -3.70
N LYS A 341 -6.27 4.29 -2.98
CA LYS A 341 -5.70 3.29 -2.06
C LYS A 341 -6.59 3.08 -0.84
N SER A 342 -7.11 4.14 -0.23
CA SER A 342 -8.06 4.06 0.89
C SER A 342 -9.36 3.35 0.48
N ILE A 343 -9.88 3.61 -0.73
CA ILE A 343 -11.04 2.89 -1.28
C ILE A 343 -10.74 1.38 -1.47
N LYS A 344 -9.54 1.03 -1.96
CA LYS A 344 -9.12 -0.36 -2.11
C LYS A 344 -9.03 -1.09 -0.76
N LYS A 345 -8.57 -0.42 0.30
CA LYS A 345 -8.56 -0.99 1.66
C LYS A 345 -9.97 -1.23 2.18
N LEU A 346 -10.84 -0.22 2.07
CA LEU A 346 -12.22 -0.28 2.57
C LEU A 346 -13.08 -1.33 1.86
N THR A 347 -12.89 -1.52 0.56
CA THR A 347 -13.64 -2.53 -0.22
C THR A 347 -13.29 -3.98 0.13
N LYS A 348 -12.11 -4.21 0.72
CA LYS A 348 -11.64 -5.55 1.12
C LYS A 348 -11.84 -5.86 2.61
N ALA A 349 -12.10 -4.85 3.43
CA ALA A 349 -12.20 -5.00 4.87
C ALA A 349 -13.36 -5.94 5.26
N ASP A 350 -13.16 -6.73 6.30
CA ASP A 350 -14.22 -7.48 6.99
C ASP A 350 -14.89 -6.60 8.07
N LEU A 351 -14.10 -5.70 8.68
CA LEU A 351 -14.54 -4.77 9.73
C LEU A 351 -13.88 -3.41 9.52
N VAL A 352 -14.69 -2.35 9.54
CA VAL A 352 -14.23 -0.96 9.55
C VAL A 352 -14.57 -0.33 10.89
N ILE A 353 -13.59 0.22 11.60
CA ILE A 353 -13.76 0.83 12.93
C ILE A 353 -13.55 2.34 12.83
N LEU A 354 -14.56 3.09 13.24
CA LEU A 354 -14.62 4.55 13.26
C LEU A 354 -14.85 5.05 14.69
N HIS A 355 -14.31 6.23 15.04
CA HIS A 355 -14.58 6.94 16.29
C HIS A 355 -16.04 7.40 16.33
N GLY A 356 -16.48 8.08 15.28
CA GLY A 356 -17.73 8.80 15.14
C GLY A 356 -17.74 10.17 15.83
N LYS A 357 -18.95 10.71 16.06
CA LYS A 357 -19.18 12.00 16.77
C LYS A 357 -18.31 13.17 16.23
N GLY A 358 -18.38 13.39 14.92
CA GLY A 358 -17.72 14.53 14.26
C GLY A 358 -16.23 14.35 13.91
N VAL A 359 -15.60 13.25 14.33
CA VAL A 359 -14.18 12.97 14.01
C VAL A 359 -14.03 12.43 12.59
N ASP A 360 -14.64 11.29 12.30
CA ASP A 360 -14.48 10.56 11.05
C ASP A 360 -15.82 10.20 10.37
N MET A 361 -16.91 10.88 10.78
CA MET A 361 -18.27 10.65 10.28
C MET A 361 -18.40 10.89 8.76
N GLN A 362 -17.53 11.72 8.18
CA GLN A 362 -17.48 11.96 6.73
C GLN A 362 -17.29 10.67 5.91
N TRP A 363 -16.62 9.66 6.48
CA TRP A 363 -16.42 8.37 5.82
C TRP A 363 -17.72 7.59 5.65
N ILE A 364 -18.74 7.78 6.49
CA ILE A 364 -19.99 6.99 6.43
C ILE A 364 -20.68 7.14 5.06
N SER A 365 -20.74 8.36 4.53
CA SER A 365 -21.32 8.62 3.20
C SER A 365 -20.57 7.87 2.10
N THR A 366 -19.23 7.87 2.17
CA THR A 366 -18.33 7.17 1.25
C THR A 366 -18.49 5.65 1.37
N LEU A 367 -18.52 5.10 2.59
CA LEU A 367 -18.66 3.67 2.84
C LEU A 367 -20.02 3.15 2.31
N ASN A 368 -21.09 3.93 2.51
CA ASN A 368 -22.42 3.62 1.99
C ASN A 368 -22.47 3.68 0.45
N ALA A 369 -21.84 4.69 -0.16
CA ALA A 369 -21.75 4.81 -1.62
C ALA A 369 -20.97 3.65 -2.26
N LEU A 370 -19.91 3.19 -1.60
CA LEU A 370 -19.08 2.06 -2.04
C LEU A 370 -19.77 0.70 -1.88
N LYS A 371 -20.90 0.62 -1.16
CA LYS A 371 -21.63 -0.63 -0.87
C LYS A 371 -20.71 -1.74 -0.37
N ILE A 372 -19.81 -1.40 0.56
CA ILE A 372 -18.83 -2.35 1.08
C ILE A 372 -19.52 -3.49 1.84
N LYS A 373 -18.93 -4.69 1.77
CA LYS A 373 -19.40 -5.87 2.53
C LYS A 373 -18.96 -5.83 4.00
N ALA A 374 -17.97 -4.99 4.32
CA ALA A 374 -17.41 -4.86 5.66
C ALA A 374 -18.48 -4.45 6.67
N LYS A 375 -18.38 -4.99 7.89
CA LYS A 375 -19.17 -4.48 9.01
C LYS A 375 -18.61 -3.12 9.43
N ILE A 376 -19.46 -2.10 9.51
CA ILE A 376 -19.06 -0.77 10.00
C ILE A 376 -19.35 -0.69 11.49
N LEU A 377 -18.34 -0.32 12.28
CA LEU A 377 -18.41 -0.14 13.72
C LEU A 377 -18.08 1.33 14.05
N VAL A 378 -19.10 2.10 14.39
CA VAL A 378 -18.95 3.45 14.94
C VAL A 378 -18.95 3.36 16.46
N LEU A 379 -17.84 3.73 17.12
CA LEU A 379 -17.66 3.51 18.56
C LEU A 379 -18.54 4.42 19.42
N SER A 380 -18.59 5.71 19.09
CA SER A 380 -19.38 6.72 19.81
C SER A 380 -20.88 6.43 19.86
N GLU A 381 -21.46 5.77 18.85
CA GLU A 381 -22.87 5.35 18.86
C GLU A 381 -23.18 4.29 19.94
N LYS A 382 -22.17 3.57 20.40
CA LYS A 382 -22.30 2.48 21.38
C LYS A 382 -21.89 2.87 22.80
N ILE A 383 -21.36 4.08 22.98
CA ILE A 383 -20.83 4.56 24.25
C ILE A 383 -21.90 5.30 25.03
N LYS A 384 -22.04 4.95 26.31
CA LYS A 384 -22.90 5.69 27.23
C LYS A 384 -22.12 6.86 27.83
N LEU A 385 -22.43 8.07 27.37
CA LEU A 385 -21.83 9.29 27.89
C LEU A 385 -22.35 9.59 29.31
N LYS A 386 -21.46 10.00 30.21
CA LYS A 386 -21.86 10.49 31.53
C LYS A 386 -22.51 11.87 31.39
N LYS A 387 -23.64 12.09 32.05
CA LYS A 387 -24.18 13.46 32.27
C LYS A 387 -23.20 14.21 33.17
N ILE A 388 -22.81 15.41 32.76
CA ILE A 388 -21.89 16.26 33.54
C ILE A 388 -22.75 17.24 34.35
N GLU A 389 -22.58 17.26 35.66
CA GLU A 389 -23.17 18.26 36.55
C GLU A 389 -22.25 19.48 36.64
N ILE A 390 -22.78 20.67 36.34
CA ILE A 390 -22.02 21.92 36.34
C ILE A 390 -21.91 22.43 37.79
N LEU A 391 -20.69 22.48 38.32
CA LEU A 391 -20.40 23.22 39.57
C LEU A 391 -20.15 24.70 39.22
N GLU A 392 -21.23 25.50 39.22
CA GLU A 392 -21.24 26.91 38.83
C GLU A 392 -20.57 27.84 39.87
N LYS A 393 -19.71 28.79 39.44
CA LYS A 393 -19.20 29.85 40.34
C LYS A 393 -19.14 31.29 39.79
N ASN A 394 -19.39 31.61 38.51
CA ASN A 394 -19.36 33.02 38.05
C ASN A 394 -20.13 33.33 36.74
N PRO A 395 -20.65 34.57 36.53
CA PRO A 395 -21.38 34.97 35.31
C PRO A 395 -20.54 34.96 34.03
N ILE A 396 -19.25 35.32 34.11
CA ILE A 396 -18.31 35.28 32.97
C ILE A 396 -18.02 33.84 32.57
N GLN A 397 -17.90 32.94 33.57
CA GLN A 397 -17.86 31.51 33.32
C GLN A 397 -19.17 31.03 32.69
N LYS A 398 -20.33 31.57 33.04
CA LYS A 398 -21.62 31.16 32.42
C LYS A 398 -21.68 31.41 30.91
N GLU A 399 -21.06 32.48 30.40
CA GLU A 399 -21.05 32.82 28.97
C GLU A 399 -20.01 31.99 28.18
N ILE A 400 -18.82 31.78 28.75
CA ILE A 400 -17.73 30.97 28.17
C ILE A 400 -17.96 29.47 28.35
N SER A 401 -18.58 29.06 29.47
CA SER A 401 -18.99 27.68 29.75
C SER A 401 -20.17 27.27 28.89
N ARG A 402 -21.07 28.18 28.50
CA ARG A 402 -22.16 27.84 27.57
C ARG A 402 -21.63 27.41 26.20
N THR A 403 -20.63 28.09 25.66
CA THR A 403 -19.98 27.71 24.40
C THR A 403 -19.12 26.45 24.56
N THR A 404 -18.28 26.35 25.59
CA THR A 404 -17.46 25.15 25.81
C THR A 404 -18.26 23.88 26.21
N PHE A 405 -19.43 24.01 26.87
CA PHE A 405 -20.28 22.86 27.21
C PHE A 405 -21.22 22.40 26.10
N THR A 406 -21.71 23.30 25.23
CA THR A 406 -22.36 22.86 23.99
C THR A 406 -21.40 22.04 23.15
N ASP A 407 -20.11 22.38 23.18
CA ASP A 407 -19.05 21.68 22.47
C ASP A 407 -18.68 20.34 23.12
N LEU A 408 -18.69 20.20 24.46
CA LEU A 408 -18.50 18.91 25.17
C LEU A 408 -19.50 17.82 24.74
N ILE A 409 -20.74 18.20 24.44
CA ILE A 409 -21.77 17.26 23.97
C ILE A 409 -21.54 16.89 22.49
N SER A 410 -20.86 17.75 21.73
CA SER A 410 -20.56 17.55 20.30
C SER A 410 -19.15 17.01 20.02
N ASP A 411 -18.24 17.03 20.99
CA ASP A 411 -16.82 16.68 20.80
C ASP A 411 -16.61 15.16 20.75
N GLY A 412 -15.84 14.71 19.75
CA GLY A 412 -15.57 13.30 19.49
C GLY A 412 -14.24 12.78 20.05
N HIS A 413 -13.44 13.61 20.73
CA HIS A 413 -12.13 13.26 21.32
C HIS A 413 -12.24 12.47 22.64
N LEU A 414 -13.11 11.46 22.65
CA LEU A 414 -13.41 10.63 23.82
C LEU A 414 -12.15 9.96 24.41
N TRP A 415 -11.13 9.72 23.58
CA TRP A 415 -9.93 9.00 23.97
C TRP A 415 -9.03 9.74 24.96
N HIS A 416 -9.23 11.03 25.20
CA HIS A 416 -8.50 11.73 26.26
C HIS A 416 -8.99 11.39 27.67
N ASP A 417 -10.01 10.55 27.82
CA ASP A 417 -10.35 9.92 29.08
C ASP A 417 -10.16 8.39 28.97
N PRO A 418 -9.21 7.78 29.72
CA PRO A 418 -8.98 6.34 29.72
C PRO A 418 -10.24 5.50 29.98
N TYR A 419 -11.25 6.03 30.68
CA TYR A 419 -12.53 5.35 30.89
C TYR A 419 -13.30 5.12 29.59
N TYR A 420 -13.30 6.08 28.66
CA TYR A 420 -13.94 5.85 27.36
C TYR A 420 -13.09 4.93 26.48
N VAL A 421 -11.75 4.94 26.62
CA VAL A 421 -10.89 3.97 25.93
C VAL A 421 -11.11 2.54 26.44
N ILE A 422 -11.40 2.35 27.73
CA ILE A 422 -11.84 1.04 28.25
C ILE A 422 -13.16 0.59 27.60
N GLN A 423 -14.09 1.52 27.34
CA GLN A 423 -15.30 1.22 26.58
C GLN A 423 -15.00 0.89 25.12
N TYR A 424 -14.07 1.63 24.46
CA TYR A 424 -13.60 1.30 23.11
C TYR A 424 -13.09 -0.14 23.06
N VAL A 425 -12.22 -0.51 24.01
CA VAL A 425 -11.67 -1.86 24.12
C VAL A 425 -12.79 -2.89 24.24
N THR A 426 -13.78 -2.65 25.08
CA THR A 426 -14.91 -3.58 25.29
C THR A 426 -15.73 -3.75 24.00
N ILE A 427 -16.09 -2.65 23.34
CA ILE A 427 -16.90 -2.64 22.12
C ILE A 427 -16.15 -3.31 20.95
N ILE A 428 -14.87 -3.01 20.79
CA ILE A 428 -14.02 -3.59 19.74
C ILE A 428 -13.85 -5.09 20.01
N THR A 429 -13.61 -5.50 21.26
CA THR A 429 -13.51 -6.92 21.66
C THR A 429 -14.76 -7.70 21.26
N GLU A 430 -15.95 -7.18 21.56
CA GLU A 430 -17.21 -7.81 21.15
C GLU A 430 -17.39 -7.90 19.63
N ALA A 431 -16.97 -6.86 18.89
CA ALA A 431 -17.04 -6.86 17.44
C ALA A 431 -16.06 -7.87 16.82
N LEU A 432 -14.84 -7.95 17.36
CA LEU A 432 -13.80 -8.89 16.94
C LEU A 432 -14.22 -10.34 17.19
N LEU A 433 -14.78 -10.65 18.36
CA LEU A 433 -15.23 -12.01 18.68
C LEU A 433 -16.36 -12.51 17.76
N LYS A 434 -17.14 -11.59 17.18
CA LYS A 434 -18.20 -11.94 16.20
C LYS A 434 -17.64 -12.33 14.83
N ILE A 435 -16.54 -11.71 14.40
CA ILE A 435 -15.90 -11.98 13.10
C ILE A 435 -14.79 -13.02 13.20
N TYR A 436 -14.18 -13.15 14.38
CA TYR A 436 -13.04 -14.03 14.65
C TYR A 436 -13.12 -14.56 16.09
N PRO A 437 -13.81 -15.70 16.30
CA PRO A 437 -14.05 -16.26 17.63
C PRO A 437 -12.79 -16.90 18.22
N ASN A 438 -11.87 -16.07 18.72
CA ASN A 438 -10.63 -16.50 19.35
C ASN A 438 -10.60 -16.09 20.84
N LYS A 439 -10.45 -17.08 21.73
CA LYS A 439 -10.42 -16.88 23.19
C LYS A 439 -9.30 -15.95 23.65
N SER A 440 -8.17 -15.86 22.92
CA SER A 440 -7.06 -14.99 23.32
C SER A 440 -7.42 -13.51 23.32
N ILE A 441 -8.42 -13.10 22.53
CA ILE A 441 -8.85 -11.70 22.44
C ILE A 441 -9.36 -11.20 23.80
N GLN A 442 -10.14 -12.02 24.52
CA GLN A 442 -10.67 -11.65 25.84
C GLN A 442 -9.55 -11.49 26.88
N SER A 443 -8.58 -12.41 26.90
CA SER A 443 -7.44 -12.32 27.82
C SER A 443 -6.57 -11.08 27.53
N ARG A 444 -6.34 -10.77 26.25
CA ARG A 444 -5.61 -9.56 25.83
C ARG A 444 -6.35 -8.27 26.19
N ALA A 445 -7.66 -8.24 25.98
CA ALA A 445 -8.52 -7.13 26.39
C ALA A 445 -8.42 -6.87 27.90
N ALA A 446 -8.48 -7.93 28.73
CA ALA A 446 -8.37 -7.80 30.19
C ALA A 446 -7.02 -7.23 30.63
N ILE A 447 -5.91 -7.66 30.00
CA ILE A 447 -4.57 -7.10 30.26
C ILE A 447 -4.54 -5.62 29.89
N TYR A 448 -5.02 -5.26 28.70
CA TYR A 448 -4.96 -3.87 28.26
C TYR A 448 -5.89 -2.95 29.09
N ILE A 449 -7.05 -3.43 29.52
CA ILE A 449 -7.92 -2.70 30.45
C ILE A 449 -7.21 -2.46 31.79
N ARG A 450 -6.43 -3.42 32.29
CA ARG A 450 -5.61 -3.22 33.49
C ARG A 450 -4.60 -2.10 33.27
N ASP A 451 -3.85 -2.13 32.16
CA ASP A 451 -2.89 -1.08 31.83
C ASP A 451 -3.54 0.32 31.76
N LEU A 452 -4.77 0.41 31.23
CA LEU A 452 -5.54 1.65 31.15
C LEU A 452 -6.03 2.15 32.53
N ASN A 453 -6.39 1.24 33.44
CA ASN A 453 -6.73 1.60 34.82
C ASN A 453 -5.48 2.08 35.58
N ASP A 454 -4.35 1.41 35.40
CA ASP A 454 -3.07 1.82 36.01
C ASP A 454 -2.64 3.20 35.50
N LEU A 455 -2.85 3.47 34.19
CA LEU A 455 -2.65 4.79 33.59
C LEU A 455 -3.57 5.84 34.23
N ASP A 456 -4.86 5.56 34.38
CA ASP A 456 -5.82 6.49 34.99
C ASP A 456 -5.41 6.87 36.42
N VAL A 457 -5.06 5.87 37.23
CA VAL A 457 -4.57 6.09 38.61
C VAL A 457 -3.29 6.92 38.60
N TRP A 458 -2.36 6.64 37.68
CA TRP A 458 -1.13 7.42 37.54
C TRP A 458 -1.44 8.89 37.21
N ILE A 459 -2.34 9.18 36.27
CA ILE A 459 -2.73 10.55 35.91
C ILE A 459 -3.38 11.26 37.11
N GLN A 460 -4.29 10.60 37.83
CA GLN A 460 -4.92 11.18 39.03
C GLN A 460 -3.89 11.55 40.09
N ASN A 461 -2.88 10.69 40.30
CA ASN A 461 -1.80 10.96 41.24
C ASN A 461 -0.93 12.14 40.81
N GLN A 462 -0.72 12.35 39.51
CA GLN A 462 -0.03 13.54 39.03
C GLN A 462 -0.77 14.82 39.44
N TRP A 463 -2.10 14.84 39.35
CA TRP A 463 -2.89 16.03 39.71
C TRP A 463 -3.19 16.18 41.21
N LYS A 464 -2.91 15.16 42.02
CA LYS A 464 -3.23 15.16 43.46
C LYS A 464 -2.42 16.24 44.20
N GLY A 465 -3.13 17.10 44.94
CA GLY A 465 -2.50 18.18 45.72
C GLY A 465 -2.03 19.38 44.90
N ARG A 466 -2.18 19.38 43.57
CA ARG A 466 -1.81 20.51 42.71
C ARG A 466 -2.92 21.55 42.64
N LYS A 467 -2.54 22.83 42.64
CA LYS A 467 -3.47 23.93 42.37
C LYS A 467 -3.78 23.96 40.88
N LYS A 468 -5.06 23.81 40.53
CA LYS A 468 -5.55 23.78 39.15
C LYS A 468 -5.55 25.18 38.56
N LEU A 469 -4.51 25.50 37.79
CA LEU A 469 -4.46 26.71 36.96
C LEU A 469 -5.08 26.42 35.58
N SER A 470 -5.28 27.47 34.78
CA SER A 470 -5.91 27.35 33.48
C SER A 470 -4.91 27.52 32.33
N GLY A 471 -5.08 26.71 31.29
CA GLY A 471 -4.32 26.78 30.03
C GLY A 471 -5.16 27.23 28.84
N LEU A 472 -4.49 27.54 27.73
CA LEU A 472 -5.11 27.83 26.44
C LEU A 472 -4.68 26.80 25.39
N VAL A 473 -5.62 26.23 24.65
CA VAL A 473 -5.44 25.32 23.50
C VAL A 473 -6.08 25.93 22.24
N PHE A 474 -5.75 25.40 21.07
CA PHE A 474 -6.20 25.96 19.78
C PHE A 474 -7.63 25.59 19.44
N HIS A 475 -8.00 24.33 19.67
CA HIS A 475 -9.38 23.88 19.56
C HIS A 475 -9.78 23.07 20.80
N ASN A 476 -11.09 22.93 21.02
CA ASN A 476 -11.61 22.28 22.24
C ASN A 476 -11.49 20.76 22.16
N SER A 477 -10.29 20.24 22.34
CA SER A 477 -9.97 18.86 22.00
C SER A 477 -9.73 17.94 23.20
N MET A 478 -9.60 18.48 24.42
CA MET A 478 -9.46 17.68 25.65
C MET A 478 -10.62 17.81 26.67
N PRO A 479 -11.89 17.98 26.27
CA PRO A 479 -12.98 18.22 27.21
C PRO A 479 -13.20 17.07 28.22
N TYR A 480 -13.02 15.82 27.80
CA TYR A 480 -13.17 14.65 28.67
C TYR A 480 -12.05 14.52 29.71
N TYR A 481 -10.82 14.88 29.33
CA TYR A 481 -9.69 14.95 30.26
C TYR A 481 -9.93 16.01 31.33
N GLN A 482 -10.38 17.20 30.92
CA GLN A 482 -10.75 18.30 31.81
C GLN A 482 -11.80 17.86 32.83
N ASN A 483 -12.87 17.20 32.38
CA ASN A 483 -13.94 16.72 33.25
C ASN A 483 -13.45 15.66 34.27
N ARG A 484 -12.59 14.73 33.84
CA ARG A 484 -12.13 13.63 34.71
C ARG A 484 -11.11 14.07 35.75
N TYR A 485 -10.09 14.81 35.33
CA TYR A 485 -8.97 15.19 36.20
C TYR A 485 -9.16 16.60 36.80
N GLY A 486 -10.20 17.32 36.35
CA GLY A 486 -10.55 18.67 36.77
C GLY A 486 -9.48 19.69 36.38
N VAL A 487 -8.93 19.58 35.17
CA VAL A 487 -8.04 20.57 34.57
C VAL A 487 -8.88 21.58 33.79
N THR A 488 -8.49 22.85 33.75
CA THR A 488 -9.19 23.88 32.97
C THR A 488 -8.36 24.28 31.77
N LEU A 489 -8.83 23.96 30.56
CA LEU A 489 -8.24 24.37 29.29
C LEU A 489 -9.30 25.14 28.50
N TYR A 490 -9.00 26.40 28.19
CA TYR A 490 -9.81 27.21 27.32
C TYR A 490 -9.39 26.97 25.86
N ALA A 491 -10.36 26.91 24.95
CA ALA A 491 -10.10 26.82 23.53
C ALA A 491 -10.41 28.14 22.84
N LEU A 492 -9.75 28.38 21.70
CA LEU A 492 -10.13 29.46 20.79
C LEU A 492 -11.28 28.98 19.88
N PRO A 493 -12.28 29.84 19.59
CA PRO A 493 -13.35 29.49 18.66
C PRO A 493 -12.81 29.40 17.22
N GLU A 494 -13.25 28.37 16.48
CA GLU A 494 -12.85 28.09 15.09
C GLU A 494 -13.30 29.16 14.08
N ALA A 495 -14.32 29.97 14.40
CA ALA A 495 -14.85 31.00 13.52
C ALA A 495 -14.02 32.30 13.54
N SER A 496 -13.44 32.65 12.38
CA SER A 496 -12.55 33.79 12.15
C SER A 496 -13.14 35.18 12.46
N HIS A 497 -14.46 35.33 12.44
CA HIS A 497 -15.12 36.64 12.55
C HIS A 497 -15.20 37.24 13.97
N HIS A 498 -14.87 36.48 15.03
CA HIS A 498 -14.99 36.95 16.44
C HIS A 498 -13.75 36.76 17.32
N GLN A 499 -12.61 36.33 16.76
CA GLN A 499 -11.40 36.04 17.55
C GLN A 499 -10.88 37.26 18.33
N GLY A 500 -10.95 38.48 17.77
CA GLY A 500 -10.48 39.70 18.45
C GLY A 500 -11.22 40.04 19.75
N ASN A 501 -12.55 39.88 19.79
CA ASN A 501 -13.34 40.12 21.00
C ASN A 501 -13.09 39.02 22.05
N TYR A 502 -12.96 37.76 21.61
CA TYR A 502 -12.69 36.64 22.51
C TYR A 502 -11.31 36.77 23.18
N LEU A 503 -10.29 37.24 22.46
CA LEU A 503 -8.97 37.54 23.00
C LEU A 503 -9.01 38.56 24.14
N MET A 504 -9.85 39.60 24.04
CA MET A 504 -10.06 40.55 25.15
C MET A 504 -10.68 39.90 26.39
N HIS A 505 -11.57 38.90 26.23
CA HIS A 505 -12.11 38.14 27.36
C HIS A 505 -11.08 37.20 27.99
N LEU A 506 -10.18 36.61 27.19
CA LEU A 506 -9.09 35.76 27.69
C LEU A 506 -8.12 36.51 28.62
N THR A 507 -7.88 37.81 28.39
CA THR A 507 -7.05 38.64 29.31
C THR A 507 -7.65 38.79 30.71
N LYS A 508 -8.96 38.59 30.87
CA LYS A 508 -9.65 38.63 32.17
C LYS A 508 -9.56 37.28 32.90
N LEU A 509 -9.11 36.22 32.24
CA LEU A 509 -8.92 34.89 32.81
C LEU A 509 -7.45 34.71 33.24
N LYS A 510 -7.23 33.94 34.32
CA LYS A 510 -5.88 33.62 34.81
C LYS A 510 -5.27 32.46 34.02
N ILE A 511 -4.97 32.70 32.74
CA ILE A 511 -4.28 31.75 31.86
C ILE A 511 -2.78 31.82 32.13
N CYS A 512 -2.15 30.67 32.33
CA CYS A 512 -0.73 30.60 32.70
C CYS A 512 0.17 29.96 31.63
N ALA A 513 -0.39 29.21 30.68
CA ALA A 513 0.35 28.65 29.56
C ALA A 513 -0.53 28.50 28.30
N ILE A 514 0.10 28.60 27.14
CA ILE A 514 -0.47 28.28 25.82
C ILE A 514 0.14 26.97 25.34
N PHE A 515 -0.70 26.04 24.89
CA PHE A 515 -0.30 24.71 24.44
C PHE A 515 -0.53 24.59 22.93
N PRO A 516 0.55 24.53 22.11
CA PRO A 516 0.44 24.19 20.71
C PRO A 516 0.06 22.72 20.52
N GLU A 517 -0.34 22.36 19.30
CA GLU A 517 -0.78 21.00 18.95
C GLU A 517 0.12 20.45 17.84
N GLN A 518 0.44 19.15 17.89
CA GLN A 518 1.34 18.53 16.89
C GLN A 518 0.72 18.42 15.49
N SER A 519 -0.61 18.46 15.37
CA SER A 519 -1.33 18.38 14.09
C SER A 519 -1.47 19.74 13.38
N HIS A 520 -1.10 20.85 14.03
CA HIS A 520 -1.23 22.21 13.51
C HIS A 520 0.12 22.97 13.57
N SER A 521 0.26 24.06 12.80
CA SER A 521 1.48 24.88 12.86
C SER A 521 1.59 25.65 14.18
N SER A 522 2.80 25.71 14.75
CA SER A 522 3.05 26.40 16.03
C SER A 522 3.14 27.92 15.91
N GLU A 523 3.22 28.46 14.69
CA GLU A 523 3.44 29.90 14.43
C GLU A 523 2.38 30.79 15.11
N GLY A 524 1.10 30.38 15.06
CA GLY A 524 0.01 31.09 15.72
C GLY A 524 0.13 31.08 17.25
N ALA A 525 0.63 29.97 17.83
CA ALA A 525 0.88 29.83 19.27
C ALA A 525 2.04 30.68 19.75
N GLU A 526 3.11 30.71 18.98
CA GLU A 526 4.29 31.52 19.26
C GLU A 526 3.95 33.01 19.24
N GLN A 527 3.18 33.44 18.24
CA GLN A 527 2.76 34.84 18.14
C GLN A 527 1.83 35.22 19.30
N LEU A 528 0.83 34.39 19.60
CA LEU A 528 -0.10 34.66 20.68
C LEU A 528 0.57 34.67 22.07
N ALA A 529 1.55 33.80 22.29
CA ALA A 529 2.35 33.79 23.52
C ALA A 529 3.16 35.07 23.71
N LYS A 530 3.75 35.60 22.62
CA LYS A 530 4.46 36.89 22.62
C LYS A 530 3.52 38.04 22.93
N ASP A 531 2.36 38.09 22.28
CA ASP A 531 1.40 39.19 22.42
C ASP A 531 0.78 39.24 23.82
N LEU A 532 0.43 38.08 24.39
CA LEU A 532 -0.16 37.99 25.74
C LEU A 532 0.89 37.94 26.87
N LYS A 533 2.18 37.81 26.54
CA LYS A 533 3.29 37.58 27.50
C LYS A 533 3.05 36.37 28.41
N ILE A 534 2.52 35.29 27.83
CA ILE A 534 2.21 34.02 28.52
C ILE A 534 3.24 32.96 28.09
N LYS A 535 3.57 32.02 28.99
CA LYS A 535 4.48 30.90 28.70
C LYS A 535 3.94 30.04 27.55
N LEU A 536 4.77 29.80 26.53
CA LEU A 536 4.51 28.78 25.51
C LEU A 536 4.98 27.42 26.04
N ALA A 537 4.09 26.44 26.13
CA ALA A 537 4.39 25.08 26.54
C ALA A 537 4.79 24.20 25.34
N SER A 538 5.28 23.01 25.61
CA SER A 538 5.52 21.99 24.58
C SER A 538 4.21 21.55 23.92
N SER A 539 4.29 21.11 22.66
CA SER A 539 3.10 20.71 21.90
C SER A 539 2.43 19.46 22.45
N LEU A 540 1.12 19.52 22.62
CA LEU A 540 0.28 18.39 22.98
C LEU A 540 0.01 17.51 21.76
N CYS A 541 -0.09 16.21 22.00
CA CYS A 541 -0.46 15.22 21.00
C CYS A 541 -1.95 14.88 21.18
N ILE A 542 -2.78 15.38 20.26
CA ILE A 542 -4.23 15.46 20.46
C ILE A 542 -4.97 14.48 19.55
N ASP A 543 -4.89 14.69 18.23
CA ASP A 543 -5.74 13.99 17.26
C ASP A 543 -5.43 12.51 17.12
N ASP A 544 -4.15 12.14 17.02
CA ASP A 544 -3.75 10.75 16.79
C ASP A 544 -2.39 10.42 17.42
N ILE A 545 -2.06 9.13 17.52
CA ILE A 545 -0.80 8.69 18.10
C ILE A 545 0.35 8.77 17.07
N PRO A 546 1.55 9.23 17.47
CA PRO A 546 2.72 9.19 16.61
C PRO A 546 3.17 7.74 16.34
N PHE A 547 3.82 7.52 15.19
CA PHE A 547 4.33 6.21 14.84
C PHE A 547 5.29 5.68 15.92
N GLY A 548 5.10 4.42 16.33
CA GLY A 548 5.93 3.76 17.33
C GLY A 548 5.65 4.15 18.79
N LYS A 549 4.71 5.06 19.06
CA LYS A 549 4.25 5.40 20.41
C LYS A 549 3.00 4.61 20.79
N THR A 550 2.82 4.35 22.08
CA THR A 550 1.58 3.77 22.61
C THR A 550 0.64 4.86 23.11
N TYR A 551 -0.66 4.52 23.21
CA TYR A 551 -1.65 5.43 23.83
C TYR A 551 -1.22 5.87 25.24
N CYS A 552 -0.68 4.95 26.04
CA CYS A 552 -0.22 5.26 27.38
C CYS A 552 0.97 6.24 27.37
N ASP A 553 1.89 6.14 26.41
CA ASP A 553 3.02 7.07 26.29
C ASP A 553 2.54 8.48 25.96
N VAL A 554 1.58 8.60 25.03
CA VAL A 554 0.97 9.88 24.64
C VAL A 554 0.25 10.52 25.82
N MET A 555 -0.56 9.74 26.54
CA MET A 555 -1.30 10.26 27.71
C MET A 555 -0.37 10.67 28.85
N LYS A 556 0.71 9.92 29.09
CA LYS A 556 1.74 10.30 30.08
C LYS A 556 2.45 11.59 29.67
N SER A 557 2.91 11.66 28.42
CA SER A 557 3.58 12.84 27.87
C SER A 557 2.68 14.09 27.94
N ASN A 558 1.42 14.00 27.52
CA ASN A 558 0.49 15.13 27.62
C ASN A 558 0.25 15.53 29.08
N THR A 559 0.12 14.57 29.99
CA THR A 559 -0.08 14.84 31.42
C THR A 559 1.13 15.53 32.04
N GLU A 560 2.34 15.10 31.70
CA GLU A 560 3.60 15.72 32.12
C GLU A 560 3.69 17.16 31.62
N ILE A 561 3.46 17.39 30.32
CA ILE A 561 3.45 18.73 29.71
C ILE A 561 2.43 19.65 30.41
N LEU A 562 1.21 19.16 30.63
CA LEU A 562 0.15 19.90 31.32
C LEU A 562 0.54 20.20 32.77
N CYS A 563 1.11 19.22 33.48
CA CYS A 563 1.57 19.42 34.85
C CYS A 563 2.68 20.49 34.87
N ASP A 564 3.74 20.34 34.09
CA ASP A 564 4.90 21.24 34.09
C ASP A 564 4.56 22.68 33.73
N ALA A 565 3.55 22.88 32.88
CA ALA A 565 3.11 24.20 32.46
C ALA A 565 2.06 24.82 33.40
N LEU A 566 1.27 24.02 34.12
CA LEU A 566 0.18 24.50 35.00
C LEU A 566 0.53 24.49 36.50
N ILE A 567 1.81 24.44 36.88
CA ILE A 567 2.29 24.56 38.26
C ILE A 567 2.62 26.02 38.63
N GLN A 568 2.22 26.43 39.84
CA GLN A 568 2.93 27.46 40.60
C GLN A 568 3.89 26.76 41.56
N ASN A 569 5.20 26.83 41.33
CA ASN A 569 6.15 26.51 42.39
C ASN A 569 6.05 27.65 43.40
N GLU A 570 5.81 27.34 44.68
CA GLU A 570 5.79 28.35 45.75
C GLU A 570 7.11 29.12 45.83
N GLU A 571 8.20 28.61 45.23
CA GLU A 571 9.50 29.26 45.17
C GLU A 571 9.55 30.49 44.23
N GLU A 572 8.76 30.54 43.14
CA GLU A 572 8.80 31.68 42.20
C GLU A 572 8.15 32.96 42.75
N LYS A 573 7.27 32.85 43.75
CA LYS A 573 6.78 34.01 44.49
C LYS A 573 7.85 34.66 45.36
N SER A 574 8.90 33.93 45.74
CA SER A 574 9.98 34.52 46.55
C SER A 574 10.90 35.41 45.71
N ILE A 575 11.06 35.10 44.42
CA ILE A 575 11.91 35.85 43.49
C ILE A 575 11.21 37.14 43.03
N TYR A 576 9.90 37.09 42.73
CA TYR A 576 9.13 38.29 42.34
C TYR A 576 8.70 39.20 43.50
N SER A 577 8.66 38.70 44.75
CA SER A 577 8.43 39.56 45.92
C SER A 577 9.70 40.24 46.45
N LYS A 578 10.89 39.67 46.19
CA LYS A 578 12.17 40.32 46.48
C LYS A 578 12.59 41.38 45.47
N SER A 579 12.06 41.37 44.23
CA SER A 579 12.33 42.43 43.25
C SER A 579 11.42 43.66 43.38
N LYS A 580 10.55 43.69 44.39
CA LYS A 580 9.59 44.79 44.64
C LYS A 580 9.68 45.39 46.05
N LYS A 581 10.81 45.23 46.73
CA LYS A 581 11.13 46.00 47.93
C LYS A 581 12.44 46.75 47.74
#